data_AF-A0A497B383-F1
#
_entry.id   AF-A0A497B383-F1
#
_cell.length_a   1.000
_cell.length_b   1.000
_cell.length_c   1.000
_cell.angle_alpha   90.00
_cell.angle_beta   90.00
_cell.angle_gamma   90.00
#
_symmetry.space_group_name_H-M   'P 1'
#
loop_
_entity.id
_entity.type
_entity.pdbx_description
1 polymer ?
#
loop_
_entity_poly.entity_id
_entity_poly.type
_entity_poly.pdbx_seq_one_letter_code
_entity_poly.pdbx_strand_id
1 'polypeptide(L)' 'DDSTIVESEEVQPGIILDFDAEGRVVGIEILQLSKRMPVEKLEVFQFETA' A
#
# COMPACT_ATOMS: atom_id res chain seq x y z
N ASP A 1 16.85 -3.23 2.32
CA ASP A 1 16.65 -2.15 3.28
C ASP A 1 15.64 -2.70 4.27
N ASP A 2 16.06 -2.92 5.51
CA ASP A 2 15.20 -3.47 6.57
C ASP A 2 14.61 -2.28 7.36
N SER A 3 13.98 -1.34 6.64
CA SER A 3 13.31 -0.22 7.26
C SER A 3 12.20 -0.77 8.16
N THR A 4 12.40 -0.61 9.47
CA THR A 4 11.47 -1.16 10.46
C THR A 4 10.18 -0.35 10.40
N ILE A 5 9.06 -1.02 10.19
CA ILE A 5 7.74 -0.41 10.30
C ILE A 5 7.52 -0.02 11.76
N VAL A 6 7.27 1.26 12.00
CA VAL A 6 6.98 1.79 13.35
C VAL A 6 5.53 2.24 13.50
N GLU A 7 4.86 2.54 12.39
CA GLU A 7 3.49 3.02 12.35
C GLU A 7 2.78 2.52 11.09
N SER A 8 1.47 2.26 11.21
CA SER A 8 0.57 1.93 10.10
C SER A 8 -0.65 2.82 10.18
N GLU A 9 -1.00 3.49 9.07
CA GLU A 9 -2.15 4.41 8.99
C GLU A 9 -3.12 3.99 7.88
N GLU A 10 -4.41 3.85 8.22
CA GLU A 10 -5.47 3.67 7.23
C GLU A 10 -5.87 5.02 6.62
N VAL A 11 -5.26 5.37 5.49
CA VAL A 11 -5.45 6.67 4.82
C VAL A 11 -6.75 6.74 4.00
N GLN A 12 -7.28 5.59 3.61
CA GLN A 12 -8.61 5.43 3.01
C GLN A 12 -9.18 4.07 3.43
N PRO A 13 -10.52 3.86 3.41
CA PRO A 13 -11.10 2.58 3.76
C PRO A 13 -10.45 1.42 3.01
N GLY A 14 -9.70 0.56 3.73
CA GLY A 14 -8.91 -0.57 3.24
C GLY A 14 -7.66 -0.24 2.43
N ILE A 15 -7.11 0.96 2.56
CA ILE A 15 -5.77 1.34 2.08
C ILE A 15 -4.95 1.76 3.29
N ILE A 16 -3.88 1.03 3.58
CA ILE A 16 -3.02 1.24 4.74
C ILE A 16 -1.61 1.56 4.25
N LEU A 17 -0.98 2.57 4.83
CA LEU A 17 0.42 2.92 4.61
C LEU A 17 1.23 2.58 5.85
N ASP A 18 2.38 1.95 5.65
CA ASP A 18 3.35 1.69 6.70
C ASP A 18 4.48 2.70 6.62
N PHE A 19 4.86 3.25 7.77
CA PHE A 19 5.89 4.26 7.89
C PHE A 19 7.09 3.75 8.70
N ASP A 20 8.28 4.19 8.28
CA ASP A 20 9.48 4.09 9.10
C ASP A 20 9.60 5.25 10.12
N ALA A 21 10.63 5.21 10.95
CA ALA A 21 10.88 6.22 11.99
C ALA A 21 11.13 7.64 11.44
N GLU A 22 11.45 7.77 10.16
CA GLU A 22 11.64 9.05 9.48
C GLU A 22 10.36 9.55 8.80
N GLY A 23 9.24 8.83 8.94
CA GLY A 23 7.95 9.16 8.34
C GLY A 23 7.90 8.89 6.84
N ARG A 24 8.77 8.01 6.32
CA ARG A 24 8.74 7.60 4.90
C ARG A 24 7.87 6.37 4.75
N VAL A 25 7.11 6.31 3.66
CA VAL A 25 6.30 5.13 3.33
C VAL A 25 7.23 3.99 2.91
N VAL A 26 7.11 2.86 3.61
CA VAL A 26 7.89 1.64 3.36
C VAL A 26 7.02 0.44 3.00
N GLY A 27 5.70 0.54 3.19
CA GLY A 27 4.72 -0.49 2.85
C GLY A 27 3.38 0.11 2.44
N ILE A 28 2.66 -0.62 1.59
CA ILE A 28 1.28 -0.31 1.18
C ILE A 28 0.47 -1.59 1.25
N GLU A 29 -0.64 -1.58 2.00
CA GLU A 29 -1.60 -2.68 2.04
C GLU A 29 -2.93 -2.26 1.41
N ILE A 30 -3.47 -3.11 0.52
CA ILE A 30 -4.78 -2.91 -0.10
C ILE A 30 -5.70 -4.06 0.27
N LEU A 31 -6.60 -3.81 1.23
CA LEU A 31 -7.54 -4.80 1.73
C LEU A 31 -8.66 -5.05 0.72
N GLN A 32 -9.03 -6.32 0.55
CA GLN A 32 -10.11 -6.73 -0.34
C GLN A 32 -9.91 -6.27 -1.80
N LEU A 33 -8.67 -6.28 -2.30
CA LEU A 33 -8.31 -5.83 -3.65
C LEU A 33 -9.22 -6.43 -4.74
N SER A 34 -9.54 -7.73 -4.65
CA SER A 34 -10.42 -8.42 -5.59
C SER A 34 -11.88 -7.92 -5.63
N LYS A 35 -12.33 -7.18 -4.62
CA LYS A 35 -13.65 -6.51 -4.60
C LYS A 35 -13.60 -5.08 -5.12
N ARG A 36 -12.39 -4.51 -5.24
CA ARG A 36 -12.16 -3.11 -5.62
C ARG A 36 -11.79 -2.95 -7.08
N MET A 37 -11.38 -4.03 -7.74
CA MET A 37 -10.99 -4.01 -9.15
C MET A 37 -11.36 -5.33 -9.86
N PRO A 38 -11.56 -5.28 -11.19
CA PRO A 38 -11.81 -6.47 -12.00
C PRO A 38 -10.69 -7.50 -11.83
N VAL A 39 -11.06 -8.78 -11.77
CA VAL A 39 -10.11 -9.88 -11.54
C VAL A 39 -9.03 -9.92 -12.62
N GLU A 40 -9.38 -9.55 -13.85
CA GLU A 40 -8.48 -9.50 -15.00
C GLU A 40 -7.37 -8.43 -14.83
N LYS A 41 -7.52 -7.50 -13.89
CA LYS A 41 -6.54 -6.47 -13.58
C LYS A 41 -5.68 -6.78 -12.35
N LEU A 42 -5.95 -7.86 -11.61
CA LEU A 42 -5.20 -8.21 -10.40
C LEU A 42 -3.79 -8.73 -10.69
N GLU A 43 -3.50 -9.07 -11.95
CA GLU A 43 -2.19 -9.60 -12.36
C GLU A 43 -1.14 -8.51 -12.58
N VAL A 44 -1.55 -7.26 -12.76
CA VAL A 44 -0.65 -6.16 -13.16
C VAL A 44 -0.79 -4.98 -12.21
N PHE A 45 0.31 -4.63 -11.54
CA PHE A 45 0.45 -3.37 -10.84
C PHE A 45 1.10 -2.34 -11.77
N GLN A 46 0.37 -1.29 -12.12
CA GLN A 46 0.89 -0.18 -12.93
C GLN A 46 1.15 1.03 -12.02
N PHE A 47 2.33 1.59 -12.11
CA PHE A 47 2.69 2.82 -11.42
C PHE A 47 3.41 3.76 -12.39
N GLU A 48 3.19 5.06 -12.20
CA GLU A 48 3.87 6.11 -12.94
C GLU A 48 4.52 7.06 -11.93
N THR A 49 5.71 7.54 -12.27
CA THR A 49 6.43 8.55 -11.49
C THR A 49 6.53 9.82 -12.33
N ALA A 50 6.50 10.98 -11.69
CA ALA A 50 6.74 12.27 -12.34
C ALA A 50 8.20 12.44 -12.77
#